data_AF-A0A0A0KF86-F1
#
_entry.id   AF-A0A0A0KF86-F1
#
_cell.length_a   1.000
_cell.length_b   1.000
_cell.length_c   1.000
_cell.angle_alpha   90.00
_cell.angle_beta   90.00
_cell.angle_gamma   90.00
#
_symmetry.space_group_name_H-M   'P 1'
#
loop_
_entity.id
_entity.type
_entity.pdbx_description
1 polymer ?
#
loop_
_entity_poly.entity_id
_entity_poly.type
_entity_poly.pdbx_seq_one_letter_code
_entity_poly.pdbx_strand_id
1 'polypeptide(L)'
;MLAKWSRVTRHLSRIGLESNFKFSTDLHVCPHRSYAKVAAAAAPNIGHSEKGVSGGHVVHLDKMFLSKPCSLALPKDSPLRMDEPQYEGIKRLFLRMMLFYSKQSKHIRAANVIYQRVVSQVDKPAIYDVFNLEKTFKTTFSLLVLHMWLCLRRLKEEGKEGVERGQYVYELYNHDVELRVSKAGVNLLLIRWMKDLEKIFYGNIVAYDSAILPEAGKDELPNVIWKNIYSDDGSSMPNGAPALRAVQAMARYTRREVSCLSLTDKDAIFSGNFMFTSLETGKPSTKDGR
;
A
#
# COMPACT_ATOMS: atom_id res chain seq x y z
N MET A 1 -28.78 7.10 19.28
CA MET A 1 -28.01 6.49 20.38
C MET A 1 -26.53 6.35 20.00
N LEU A 2 -25.84 7.48 19.83
CA LEU A 2 -24.43 7.60 19.42
C LEU A 2 -23.76 8.67 20.30
N ALA A 3 -23.61 8.40 21.61
CA ALA A 3 -23.16 9.43 22.56
C ALA A 3 -22.32 8.90 23.75
N LYS A 4 -21.58 7.79 23.59
CA LYS A 4 -20.75 7.25 24.70
C LYS A 4 -19.28 6.93 24.41
N TRP A 5 -18.74 7.23 23.23
CA TRP A 5 -17.35 6.85 22.90
C TRP A 5 -16.39 8.00 22.55
N SER A 6 -16.74 9.26 22.86
CA SER A 6 -15.89 10.43 22.60
C SER A 6 -14.89 10.79 23.72
N ARG A 7 -14.77 9.99 24.79
CA ARG A 7 -13.90 10.29 25.94
C ARG A 7 -12.69 9.37 26.14
N VAL A 8 -12.63 8.22 25.45
CA VAL A 8 -11.50 7.28 25.59
C VAL A 8 -10.38 7.52 24.55
N THR A 9 -10.68 8.21 23.45
CA THR A 9 -9.70 8.54 22.39
C THR A 9 -8.77 9.70 22.74
N ARG A 10 -9.05 10.46 23.82
CA ARG A 10 -8.30 11.67 24.16
C ARG A 10 -7.09 11.43 25.07
N HIS A 11 -6.95 10.24 25.65
CA HIS A 11 -5.81 9.93 26.54
C HIS A 11 -4.73 9.03 25.92
N LEU A 12 -5.02 8.34 24.82
CA LEU A 12 -4.04 7.57 24.05
C LEU A 12 -3.41 8.38 22.89
N SER A 13 -4.10 9.42 22.41
CA SER A 13 -3.60 10.34 21.37
C SER A 13 -2.56 11.34 21.87
N ARG A 14 -2.36 11.47 23.20
CA ARG A 14 -1.39 12.44 23.78
C ARG A 14 -0.05 11.82 24.21
N ILE A 15 0.08 10.49 24.20
CA ILE A 15 1.32 9.80 24.62
C ILE A 15 2.11 9.26 23.42
N GLY A 16 1.52 9.21 22.21
CA GLY A 16 2.18 8.72 20.99
C GLY A 16 2.52 9.79 19.94
N LEU A 17 2.26 11.08 20.20
CA LEU A 17 2.20 12.12 19.17
C LEU A 17 3.48 12.95 18.98
N GLU A 18 4.47 12.87 19.89
CA GLU A 18 5.67 13.72 19.81
C GLU A 18 6.98 12.98 19.51
N SER A 19 7.01 11.63 19.57
CA SER A 19 8.29 10.89 19.49
C SER A 19 8.51 10.03 18.24
N ASN A 20 7.48 9.65 17.47
CA ASN A 20 7.62 8.56 16.49
C ASN A 20 7.90 8.96 15.03
N PHE A 21 8.11 10.24 14.73
CA PHE A 21 8.57 10.68 13.41
C PHE A 21 10.00 11.24 13.40
N LYS A 22 10.84 10.84 14.38
CA LYS A 22 12.30 10.87 14.21
C LYS A 22 12.73 9.62 13.44
N PHE A 23 12.66 9.73 12.12
CA PHE A 23 13.11 8.69 11.20
C PHE A 23 14.64 8.59 11.27
N SER A 24 15.16 7.46 11.77
CA SER A 24 16.59 7.19 12.03
C SER A 24 17.14 8.02 13.20
N THR A 25 17.38 7.46 14.39
CA THR A 25 18.73 6.94 14.69
C THR A 25 18.80 5.73 15.64
N ASP A 26 17.74 5.31 16.35
CA ASP A 26 17.88 4.31 17.43
C ASP A 26 16.84 3.18 17.37
N LEU A 27 16.90 2.34 16.33
CA LEU A 27 16.21 1.05 16.31
C LEU A 27 17.22 -0.08 16.17
N HIS A 28 17.57 -0.66 17.32
CA HIS A 28 18.25 -1.95 17.40
C HIS A 28 17.49 -3.01 16.59
N VAL A 29 18.25 -3.81 15.85
CA VAL A 29 17.82 -4.98 15.06
C VAL A 29 16.83 -5.82 15.86
N CYS A 30 15.54 -5.75 15.51
CA CYS A 30 14.51 -6.55 16.14
C CYS A 30 14.43 -7.95 15.49
N PRO A 31 14.51 -9.04 16.27
CA PRO A 31 14.33 -10.38 15.73
C PRO A 31 12.86 -10.61 15.35
N HIS A 32 12.73 -11.04 14.09
CA HIS A 32 11.59 -11.55 13.33
C HIS A 32 10.39 -12.07 14.14
N ARG A 33 9.20 -11.44 14.00
CA ARG A 33 7.93 -12.03 14.44
C ARG A 33 7.12 -12.44 13.22
N SER A 34 7.03 -13.76 13.01
CA SER A 34 6.37 -14.40 11.86
C SER A 34 4.85 -14.14 11.83
N TYR A 35 4.30 -14.04 10.60
CA TYR A 35 2.86 -14.03 10.30
C TYR A 35 2.11 -15.26 10.85
N ALA A 36 2.80 -16.31 11.30
CA ALA A 36 2.19 -17.55 11.79
C ALA A 36 1.16 -17.35 12.93
N LYS A 37 1.39 -16.39 13.84
CA LYS A 37 0.39 -16.07 14.89
C LYS A 37 -0.84 -15.33 14.34
N VAL A 38 -0.69 -14.67 13.19
CA VAL A 38 -1.72 -13.87 12.50
C VAL A 38 -2.54 -14.73 11.54
N ALA A 39 -1.93 -15.73 10.89
CA ALA A 39 -2.65 -16.67 10.02
C ALA A 39 -3.57 -17.62 10.82
N ALA A 40 -3.15 -18.05 12.02
CA ALA A 40 -3.85 -19.07 12.79
C ALA A 40 -5.22 -18.67 13.38
N ALA A 41 -5.56 -17.38 13.47
CA ALA A 41 -6.86 -16.95 14.04
C ALA A 41 -7.80 -16.26 13.03
N ALA A 42 -7.34 -16.03 11.79
CA ALA A 42 -8.14 -15.42 10.73
C ALA A 42 -8.78 -16.44 9.78
N ALA A 43 -8.68 -17.74 10.07
CA ALA A 43 -9.26 -18.80 9.25
C ALA A 43 -10.64 -19.20 9.77
N PRO A 44 -11.75 -18.85 9.09
CA PRO A 44 -12.87 -19.77 9.03
C PRO A 44 -12.48 -20.91 8.08
N ASN A 45 -12.67 -22.16 8.50
CA ASN A 45 -12.55 -23.33 7.63
C ASN A 45 -13.47 -23.17 6.42
N ILE A 46 -12.93 -22.77 5.28
CA ILE A 46 -13.55 -22.97 3.98
C ILE A 46 -12.82 -24.18 3.39
N GLY A 47 -13.58 -25.26 3.18
CA GLY A 47 -13.06 -26.58 2.90
C GLY A 47 -12.03 -26.63 1.77
N HIS A 48 -10.97 -27.39 2.00
CA HIS A 48 -10.10 -27.89 0.95
C HIS A 48 -10.95 -28.53 -0.15
N SER A 49 -10.97 -27.89 -1.32
CA SER A 49 -11.31 -28.56 -2.57
C SER A 49 -10.07 -28.47 -3.44
N GLU A 50 -9.31 -29.56 -3.47
CA GLU A 50 -8.35 -29.82 -4.53
C GLU A 50 -9.11 -29.82 -5.86
N LYS A 51 -9.12 -28.68 -6.55
CA LYS A 51 -9.55 -28.60 -7.94
C LYS A 51 -8.57 -27.77 -8.73
N GLY A 52 -7.72 -28.50 -9.45
CA GLY A 52 -7.31 -28.19 -10.83
C GLY A 52 -6.55 -26.89 -11.03
N VAL A 53 -5.24 -27.04 -11.25
CA VAL A 53 -4.42 -26.12 -12.04
C VAL A 53 -5.21 -25.74 -13.31
N SER A 54 -5.78 -24.53 -13.33
CA SER A 54 -6.46 -24.00 -14.52
C SER A 54 -5.41 -23.32 -15.40
N GLY A 55 -5.39 -23.72 -16.67
CA GLY A 55 -4.32 -23.49 -17.62
C GLY A 55 -3.90 -22.03 -17.85
N GLY A 56 -2.57 -21.84 -17.91
CA GLY A 56 -1.93 -21.30 -19.11
C GLY A 56 -2.18 -19.83 -19.46
N HIS A 57 -1.77 -18.91 -18.59
CA HIS A 57 -1.29 -17.61 -19.05
C HIS A 57 0.18 -17.48 -18.64
N VAL A 58 1.10 -17.79 -19.55
CA VAL A 58 2.53 -17.61 -19.31
C VAL A 58 2.82 -16.12 -19.38
N VAL A 59 2.56 -15.42 -18.28
CA VAL A 59 3.05 -14.05 -18.09
C VAL A 59 4.57 -14.14 -18.16
N HIS A 60 5.19 -13.53 -19.18
CA HIS A 60 6.65 -13.46 -19.27
C HIS A 60 7.19 -12.47 -18.22
N LEU A 61 7.17 -12.87 -16.96
CA LEU A 61 7.63 -12.11 -15.80
C LEU A 61 9.06 -11.56 -16.02
N ASP A 62 9.91 -12.33 -16.68
CA ASP A 62 11.31 -12.00 -16.95
C ASP A 62 11.48 -10.75 -17.84
N LYS A 63 10.48 -10.40 -18.65
CA LYS A 63 10.50 -9.23 -19.53
C LYS A 63 9.72 -8.03 -18.97
N MET A 64 8.99 -8.20 -17.87
CA MET A 64 8.18 -7.13 -17.27
C MET A 64 9.04 -6.13 -16.48
N PHE A 65 8.62 -4.87 -16.51
CA PHE A 65 9.21 -3.75 -15.77
C PHE A 65 10.67 -3.42 -16.15
N LEU A 66 11.11 -3.84 -17.34
CA LEU A 66 12.43 -3.49 -17.90
C LEU A 66 12.42 -2.14 -18.65
N SER A 67 11.25 -1.57 -18.91
CA SER A 67 11.13 -0.25 -19.53
C SER A 67 11.69 0.83 -18.60
N LYS A 68 12.24 1.89 -19.20
CA LYS A 68 12.74 3.05 -18.44
C LYS A 68 11.62 3.58 -17.52
N PRO A 69 11.94 3.92 -16.25
CA PRO A 69 10.99 4.60 -15.37
C PRO A 69 10.48 5.89 -15.99
N CYS A 70 9.22 6.23 -15.74
CA CYS A 70 8.56 7.45 -16.19
C CYS A 70 7.62 7.96 -15.10
N SER A 71 7.19 9.22 -15.18
CA SER A 71 6.20 9.76 -14.24
C SER A 71 4.92 8.91 -14.25
N LEU A 72 4.33 8.73 -13.07
CA LEU A 72 3.03 8.08 -12.85
C LEU A 72 1.87 9.08 -12.84
N ALA A 73 2.13 10.37 -13.08
CA ALA A 73 1.11 11.40 -13.12
C ALA A 73 0.04 11.07 -14.18
N LEU A 74 -1.22 11.22 -13.80
CA LEU A 74 -2.33 11.08 -14.71
C LEU A 74 -2.30 12.22 -15.75
N PRO A 75 -2.47 11.92 -17.06
CA PRO A 75 -2.67 12.93 -18.09
C PRO A 75 -3.82 13.87 -17.72
N LYS A 76 -3.72 15.16 -18.06
CA LYS A 76 -4.69 16.21 -17.67
C LYS A 76 -6.13 15.92 -18.11
N ASP A 77 -6.28 15.16 -19.18
CA ASP A 77 -7.55 14.73 -19.81
C ASP A 77 -8.06 13.39 -19.28
N SER A 78 -7.34 12.73 -18.36
CA SER A 78 -7.74 11.43 -17.85
C SER A 78 -9.02 11.53 -16.99
N PRO A 79 -10.04 10.68 -17.26
CA PRO A 79 -11.27 10.66 -16.47
C PRO A 79 -11.06 10.17 -15.04
N LEU A 80 -9.88 9.61 -14.73
CA LEU A 80 -9.50 9.16 -13.40
C LEU A 80 -8.94 10.29 -12.54
N ARG A 81 -8.76 11.50 -13.10
CA ARG A 81 -8.30 12.65 -12.33
C ARG A 81 -9.37 13.09 -11.34
N MET A 82 -8.90 13.48 -10.17
CA MET A 82 -9.69 14.10 -9.13
C MET A 82 -9.25 15.56 -9.05
N ASP A 83 -10.09 16.43 -9.61
CA ASP A 83 -9.89 17.87 -9.50
C ASP A 83 -10.65 18.40 -8.28
N GLU A 84 -10.03 19.31 -7.54
CA GLU A 84 -10.69 19.94 -6.40
C GLU A 84 -11.81 20.85 -6.94
N PRO A 85 -13.09 20.59 -6.61
CA PRO A 85 -14.19 21.33 -7.20
C PRO A 85 -14.11 22.80 -6.82
N GLN A 86 -14.00 23.67 -7.82
CA GLN A 86 -13.91 25.11 -7.64
C GLN A 86 -15.33 25.70 -7.63
N TYR A 87 -15.89 25.87 -6.43
CA TYR A 87 -17.22 26.48 -6.28
C TYR A 87 -17.10 28.01 -6.26
N GLU A 88 -18.05 28.69 -6.91
CA GLU A 88 -18.11 30.15 -6.99
C GLU A 88 -19.31 30.75 -6.26
N GLY A 89 -19.31 32.08 -6.10
CA GLY A 89 -20.41 32.86 -5.53
C GLY A 89 -20.80 32.47 -4.11
N ILE A 90 -22.12 32.47 -3.85
CA ILE A 90 -22.72 32.19 -2.54
C ILE A 90 -22.33 30.79 -2.04
N LYS A 91 -22.24 29.80 -2.93
CA LYS A 91 -21.83 28.42 -2.59
C LYS A 91 -20.42 28.37 -2.03
N ARG A 92 -19.48 29.15 -2.59
CA ARG A 92 -18.12 29.27 -2.05
C ARG A 92 -18.12 29.85 -0.64
N LEU A 93 -18.93 30.87 -0.40
CA LEU A 93 -19.04 31.51 0.93
C LEU A 93 -19.55 30.52 1.97
N PHE A 94 -20.65 29.81 1.68
CA PHE A 94 -21.19 28.78 2.57
C PHE A 94 -20.17 27.66 2.86
N LEU A 95 -19.50 27.14 1.83
CA LEU A 95 -18.50 26.09 2.00
C LEU A 95 -17.28 26.58 2.80
N ARG A 96 -16.88 27.85 2.62
CA ARG A 96 -15.82 28.46 3.43
C ARG A 96 -16.23 28.56 4.90
N MET A 97 -17.47 28.95 5.19
CA MET A 97 -18.03 28.98 6.54
C MET A 97 -18.07 27.58 7.18
N MET A 98 -18.35 26.54 6.38
CA MET A 98 -18.31 25.13 6.81
C MET A 98 -16.90 24.51 6.82
N LEU A 99 -15.84 25.33 6.77
CA LEU A 99 -14.45 24.87 6.81
C LEU A 99 -14.03 23.91 5.67
N PHE A 100 -14.77 23.88 4.54
CA PHE A 100 -14.47 23.02 3.39
C PHE A 100 -13.09 23.32 2.79
N TYR A 101 -12.70 24.59 2.77
CA TYR A 101 -11.41 25.06 2.25
C TYR A 101 -10.33 25.15 3.34
N SER A 102 -10.60 24.69 4.56
CA SER A 102 -9.57 24.61 5.60
C SER A 102 -8.44 23.68 5.16
N LYS A 103 -7.24 23.96 5.67
CA LYS A 103 -6.05 23.12 5.41
C LYS A 103 -6.33 21.65 5.74
N GLN A 104 -6.97 21.41 6.88
CA GLN A 104 -7.40 20.09 7.34
C GLN A 104 -8.27 19.36 6.31
N SER A 105 -9.37 19.99 5.90
CA SER A 105 -10.33 19.40 4.97
C SER A 105 -9.69 19.07 3.62
N LYS A 106 -8.77 19.91 3.14
CA LYS A 106 -8.00 19.67 1.92
C LYS A 106 -7.08 18.46 2.05
N HIS A 107 -6.34 18.34 3.15
CA HIS A 107 -5.49 17.18 3.41
C HIS A 107 -6.30 15.88 3.48
N ILE A 108 -7.43 15.88 4.18
CA ILE A 108 -8.31 14.70 4.27
C ILE A 108 -8.79 14.25 2.88
N ARG A 109 -9.28 15.18 2.05
CA ARG A 109 -9.74 14.84 0.68
C ARG A 109 -8.61 14.29 -0.17
N ALA A 110 -7.47 14.95 -0.18
CA ALA A 110 -6.33 14.52 -0.96
C ALA A 110 -5.77 13.17 -0.48
N ALA A 111 -5.66 12.97 0.83
CA ALA A 111 -5.24 11.70 1.42
C ALA A 111 -6.20 10.56 1.06
N ASN A 112 -7.50 10.83 1.01
CA ASN A 112 -8.48 9.86 0.51
C ASN A 112 -8.19 9.47 -0.94
N VAL A 113 -7.94 10.43 -1.84
CA VAL A 113 -7.60 10.11 -3.23
C VAL A 113 -6.31 9.28 -3.31
N ILE A 114 -5.25 9.65 -2.58
CA ILE A 114 -3.97 8.92 -2.55
C ILE A 114 -4.21 7.48 -2.07
N TYR A 115 -4.95 7.31 -0.97
CA TYR A 115 -5.22 5.98 -0.42
C TYR A 115 -6.10 5.14 -1.36
N GLN A 116 -7.06 5.75 -2.05
CA GLN A 116 -7.83 5.07 -3.09
C GLN A 116 -6.92 4.55 -4.23
N ARG A 117 -5.80 5.22 -4.56
CA ARG A 117 -4.83 4.68 -5.53
C ARG A 117 -4.20 3.39 -5.03
N VAL A 118 -3.81 3.35 -3.76
CA VAL A 118 -3.28 2.14 -3.11
C VAL A 118 -4.31 1.00 -3.16
N VAL A 119 -5.53 1.25 -2.69
CA VAL A 119 -6.60 0.25 -2.67
C VAL A 119 -6.95 -0.22 -4.08
N SER A 120 -7.05 0.71 -5.05
CA SER A 120 -7.36 0.38 -6.44
C SER A 120 -6.30 -0.49 -7.13
N GLN A 121 -5.04 -0.44 -6.67
CA GLN A 121 -3.99 -1.30 -7.18
C GLN A 121 -4.00 -2.67 -6.49
N VAL A 122 -4.17 -2.69 -5.17
CA VAL A 122 -4.11 -3.92 -4.36
C VAL A 122 -5.34 -4.80 -4.54
N ASP A 123 -6.54 -4.25 -4.66
CA ASP A 123 -7.77 -5.06 -4.73
C ASP A 123 -8.01 -5.67 -6.13
N LYS A 124 -7.26 -5.24 -7.14
CA LYS A 124 -7.34 -5.77 -8.52
C LYS A 124 -6.83 -7.22 -8.60
N PRO A 125 -7.54 -8.15 -9.28
CA PRO A 125 -7.07 -9.53 -9.46
C PRO A 125 -5.69 -9.64 -10.12
N ALA A 126 -5.40 -8.75 -11.08
CA ALA A 126 -4.17 -8.79 -11.87
C ALA A 126 -2.88 -8.78 -11.05
N ILE A 127 -2.83 -8.12 -9.88
CA ILE A 127 -1.62 -8.12 -9.04
C ILE A 127 -1.33 -9.50 -8.46
N TYR A 128 -2.37 -10.25 -8.11
CA TYR A 128 -2.26 -11.60 -7.56
C TYR A 128 -1.86 -12.58 -8.66
N ASP A 129 -2.47 -12.46 -9.84
CA ASP A 129 -2.18 -13.33 -10.98
C ASP A 129 -0.74 -13.11 -11.50
N VAL A 130 -0.34 -11.86 -11.74
CA VAL A 130 0.99 -11.52 -12.28
C VAL A 130 2.10 -11.95 -11.33
N PHE A 131 1.89 -11.79 -10.02
CA PHE A 131 2.91 -12.11 -9.02
C PHE A 131 2.74 -13.49 -8.38
N ASN A 132 1.86 -14.34 -8.92
CA ASN A 132 1.60 -15.70 -8.44
C ASN A 132 1.33 -15.75 -6.93
N LEU A 133 0.43 -14.89 -6.47
CA LEU A 133 -0.02 -14.80 -5.09
C LEU A 133 -1.45 -15.34 -4.97
N GLU A 134 -1.71 -16.13 -3.94
CA GLU A 134 -3.10 -16.41 -3.55
C GLU A 134 -3.72 -15.16 -2.90
N LYS A 135 -4.98 -14.87 -3.21
CA LYS A 135 -5.70 -13.74 -2.59
C LYS A 135 -6.19 -14.11 -1.18
N THR A 136 -5.35 -13.85 -0.18
CA THR A 136 -5.64 -14.05 1.24
C THR A 136 -5.58 -12.72 1.99
N PHE A 137 -6.05 -12.68 3.24
CA PHE A 137 -5.88 -11.48 4.09
C PHE A 137 -4.41 -11.10 4.23
N LYS A 138 -3.53 -12.09 4.45
CA LYS A 138 -2.08 -11.90 4.62
C LYS A 138 -1.47 -11.24 3.38
N THR A 139 -1.66 -11.83 2.20
CA THR A 139 -1.06 -11.30 0.96
C THR A 139 -1.62 -9.93 0.62
N THR A 140 -2.93 -9.72 0.82
CA THR A 140 -3.58 -8.40 0.65
C THR A 140 -2.99 -7.36 1.60
N PHE A 141 -2.82 -7.70 2.89
CA PHE A 141 -2.20 -6.82 3.87
C PHE A 141 -0.75 -6.50 3.49
N SER A 142 0.06 -7.48 3.12
CA SER A 142 1.45 -7.23 2.71
C SER A 142 1.54 -6.35 1.47
N LEU A 143 0.63 -6.50 0.50
CA LEU A 143 0.55 -5.62 -0.67
C LEU A 143 0.10 -4.20 -0.30
N LEU A 144 -0.85 -4.04 0.63
CA LEU A 144 -1.22 -2.73 1.18
C LEU A 144 -0.02 -2.05 1.83
N VAL A 145 0.73 -2.78 2.68
CA VAL A 145 1.93 -2.27 3.35
C VAL A 145 2.99 -1.82 2.32
N LEU A 146 3.24 -2.62 1.28
CA LEU A 146 4.20 -2.27 0.22
C LEU A 146 3.81 -0.98 -0.51
N HIS A 147 2.55 -0.85 -0.93
CA HIS A 147 2.09 0.35 -1.65
C HIS A 147 1.95 1.58 -0.76
N MET A 148 1.61 1.39 0.51
CA MET A 148 1.65 2.45 1.52
C MET A 148 3.08 2.94 1.73
N TRP A 149 4.07 2.03 1.83
CA TRP A 149 5.48 2.40 1.91
C TRP A 149 5.91 3.24 0.71
N LEU A 150 5.58 2.82 -0.51
CA LEU A 150 5.87 3.58 -1.73
C LEU A 150 5.32 5.03 -1.65
N CYS A 151 4.06 5.19 -1.27
CA CYS A 151 3.43 6.51 -1.15
C CYS A 151 4.04 7.35 -0.03
N LEU A 152 4.20 6.79 1.17
CA LEU A 152 4.70 7.52 2.34
C LEU A 152 6.15 7.93 2.16
N ARG A 153 6.98 7.07 1.57
CA ARG A 153 8.37 7.38 1.21
C ARG A 153 8.41 8.59 0.27
N ARG A 154 7.65 8.56 -0.82
CA ARG A 154 7.60 9.66 -1.79
C ARG A 154 7.06 10.96 -1.18
N LEU A 155 5.99 10.88 -0.38
CA LEU A 155 5.42 12.04 0.30
C LEU A 155 6.43 12.69 1.24
N LYS A 156 7.19 11.90 2.00
CA LYS A 156 8.18 12.39 2.95
C LYS A 156 9.29 13.23 2.30
N GLU A 157 9.62 12.97 1.04
CA GLU A 157 10.60 13.77 0.27
C GLU A 157 10.14 15.23 0.07
N GLU A 158 8.84 15.51 0.20
CA GLU A 158 8.27 16.87 0.10
C GLU A 158 8.31 17.63 1.45
N GLY A 159 9.10 17.15 2.41
CA GLY A 159 9.34 17.80 3.69
C GLY A 159 8.12 17.77 4.63
N LYS A 160 7.98 18.81 5.46
CA LYS A 160 6.99 18.86 6.55
C LYS A 160 5.55 18.71 6.06
N GLU A 161 5.22 19.33 4.93
CA GLU A 161 3.87 19.24 4.34
C GLU A 161 3.57 17.82 3.84
N GLY A 162 4.58 17.14 3.31
CA GLY A 162 4.49 15.75 2.88
C GLY A 162 4.32 14.78 4.04
N VAL A 163 5.05 14.98 5.14
CA VAL A 163 4.86 14.22 6.39
C VAL A 163 3.45 14.41 6.96
N GLU A 164 2.97 15.65 7.01
CA GLU A 164 1.61 15.96 7.47
C GLU A 164 0.55 15.28 6.58
N ARG A 165 0.72 15.31 5.25
CA ARG A 165 -0.17 14.62 4.32
C ARG A 165 -0.10 13.10 4.48
N GLY A 166 1.09 12.54 4.67
CA GLY A 166 1.32 11.12 4.91
C GLY A 166 0.61 10.61 6.16
N GLN A 167 0.54 11.42 7.22
CA GLN A 167 -0.20 11.08 8.44
C GLN A 167 -1.70 10.84 8.15
N TYR A 168 -2.35 11.69 7.36
CA TYR A 168 -3.75 11.48 6.96
C TYR A 168 -3.94 10.21 6.12
N VAL A 169 -2.99 9.90 5.23
CA VAL A 169 -3.03 8.66 4.43
C VAL A 169 -2.89 7.44 5.34
N TYR A 170 -2.00 7.50 6.33
CA TYR A 170 -1.81 6.42 7.31
C TYR A 170 -3.05 6.21 8.20
N GLU A 171 -3.73 7.28 8.61
CA GLU A 171 -4.98 7.18 9.38
C GLU A 171 -6.09 6.49 8.59
N LEU A 172 -6.24 6.83 7.31
CA LEU A 172 -7.19 6.16 6.40
C LEU A 172 -6.84 4.69 6.20
N TYR A 173 -5.55 4.38 6.01
CA TYR A 173 -5.06 3.00 5.93
C TYR A 173 -5.38 2.20 7.20
N ASN A 174 -5.11 2.75 8.38
CA ASN A 174 -5.38 2.05 9.64
C ASN A 174 -6.87 1.77 9.81
N HIS A 175 -7.72 2.72 9.43
CA HIS A 175 -9.16 2.51 9.48
C HIS A 175 -9.62 1.41 8.51
N ASP A 176 -9.11 1.38 7.28
CA ASP A 176 -9.42 0.30 6.33
C ASP A 176 -8.93 -1.06 6.83
N VAL A 177 -7.70 -1.14 7.37
CA VAL A 177 -7.18 -2.39 7.95
C VAL A 177 -8.06 -2.85 9.12
N GLU A 178 -8.48 -1.96 10.01
CA GLU A 178 -9.41 -2.28 11.10
C GLU A 178 -10.72 -2.89 10.56
N LEU A 179 -11.30 -2.29 9.52
CA LEU A 179 -12.50 -2.80 8.86
C LEU A 179 -12.26 -4.18 8.21
N ARG A 180 -11.11 -4.39 7.56
CA ARG A 180 -10.74 -5.67 6.95
C ARG A 180 -10.56 -6.77 8.01
N VAL A 181 -9.92 -6.46 9.14
CA VAL A 181 -9.76 -7.40 10.26
C VAL A 181 -11.11 -7.75 10.89
N SER A 182 -11.98 -6.77 11.09
CA SER A 182 -13.33 -7.00 11.62
C SER A 182 -14.15 -7.90 10.69
N LYS A 183 -14.09 -7.66 9.37
CA LYS A 183 -14.73 -8.51 8.34
C LYS A 183 -14.17 -9.93 8.29
N ALA A 184 -12.88 -10.11 8.61
CA ALA A 184 -12.26 -11.42 8.71
C ALA A 184 -12.67 -12.21 9.98
N GLY A 185 -13.56 -11.66 10.82
CA GLY A 185 -14.16 -12.35 11.96
C GLY A 185 -13.41 -12.16 13.30
N VAL A 186 -12.40 -11.29 13.35
CA VAL A 186 -11.50 -11.17 14.51
C VAL A 186 -11.88 -9.98 15.43
N ASN A 187 -13.14 -9.98 15.91
CA ASN A 187 -13.67 -8.84 16.67
C ASN A 187 -13.22 -8.82 18.14
N LEU A 188 -13.13 -9.98 18.81
CA LEU A 188 -12.82 -10.06 20.25
C LEU A 188 -11.38 -9.63 20.61
N LEU A 189 -10.46 -9.73 19.66
CA LEU A 189 -9.04 -9.44 19.87
C LEU A 189 -8.56 -8.24 19.04
N LEU A 190 -9.46 -7.49 18.39
CA LEU A 190 -9.13 -6.46 17.40
C LEU A 190 -7.97 -5.54 17.82
N ILE A 191 -7.97 -5.05 19.06
CA ILE A 191 -6.89 -4.19 19.60
C ILE A 191 -5.52 -4.88 19.56
N ARG A 192 -5.45 -6.16 19.93
CA ARG A 192 -4.21 -6.95 19.89
C ARG A 192 -3.76 -7.17 18.45
N TRP A 193 -4.70 -7.47 17.55
CA TRP A 193 -4.43 -7.63 16.13
C TRP A 193 -3.89 -6.36 15.49
N MET A 194 -4.56 -5.23 15.71
CA MET A 194 -4.11 -3.94 15.21
C MET A 194 -2.70 -3.59 15.70
N LYS A 195 -2.37 -3.86 16.97
CA LYS A 195 -1.00 -3.68 17.49
C LYS A 195 0.03 -4.59 16.83
N ASP A 196 -0.33 -5.83 16.52
CA ASP A 196 0.59 -6.76 15.86
C ASP A 196 0.76 -6.39 14.37
N LEU A 197 -0.31 -5.98 13.68
CA LEU A 197 -0.26 -5.47 12.30
C LEU A 197 0.53 -4.16 12.19
N GLU A 198 0.39 -3.25 13.15
CA GLU A 198 1.18 -2.01 13.21
C GLU A 198 2.68 -2.30 13.33
N LYS A 199 3.08 -3.27 14.16
CA LYS A 199 4.48 -3.69 14.26
C LYS A 199 5.00 -4.27 12.96
N ILE A 200 4.19 -5.09 12.28
CA ILE A 200 4.54 -5.66 10.97
C ILE A 200 4.71 -4.53 9.96
N PHE A 201 3.79 -3.56 9.93
CA PHE A 201 3.87 -2.39 9.06
C PHE A 201 5.20 -1.65 9.23
N TYR A 202 5.55 -1.21 10.44
CA TYR A 202 6.79 -0.47 10.67
C TYR A 202 8.05 -1.30 10.42
N GLY A 203 8.04 -2.60 10.77
CA GLY A 203 9.14 -3.50 10.45
C GLY A 203 9.38 -3.62 8.94
N ASN A 204 8.29 -3.63 8.16
CA ASN A 204 8.34 -3.64 6.70
C ASN A 204 8.88 -2.33 6.13
N ILE A 205 8.44 -1.17 6.64
CA ILE A 205 8.96 0.15 6.22
C ILE A 205 10.49 0.17 6.31
N VAL A 206 11.04 -0.21 7.47
CA VAL A 206 12.49 -0.23 7.70
C VAL A 206 13.17 -1.23 6.75
N ALA A 207 12.63 -2.44 6.61
CA ALA A 207 13.21 -3.46 5.74
C ALA A 207 13.24 -3.04 4.27
N TYR A 208 12.16 -2.42 3.77
CA TYR A 208 12.10 -1.92 2.39
C TYR A 208 13.03 -0.72 2.18
N ASP A 209 13.09 0.20 3.13
CA ASP A 209 14.00 1.35 3.05
C ASP A 209 15.46 0.91 3.00
N SER A 210 15.87 -0.04 3.84
CA SER A 210 17.23 -0.59 3.82
C SER A 210 17.53 -1.34 2.52
N ALA A 211 16.56 -2.10 2.00
CA ALA A 211 16.75 -2.93 0.80
C ALA A 211 16.83 -2.14 -0.52
N ILE A 212 16.49 -0.86 -0.51
CA ILE A 212 16.54 0.01 -1.70
C ILE A 212 17.65 1.07 -1.65
N LEU A 213 18.47 1.06 -0.59
CA LEU A 213 19.66 1.91 -0.52
C LEU A 213 20.62 1.59 -1.69
N PRO A 214 21.35 2.59 -2.21
CA PRO A 214 22.33 2.38 -3.28
C PRO A 214 23.40 1.34 -2.94
N GLU A 215 23.75 1.21 -1.66
CA GLU A 215 24.76 0.29 -1.14
C GLU A 215 24.21 -1.12 -0.89
N ALA A 216 22.89 -1.32 -0.99
CA ALA A 216 22.27 -2.62 -0.76
C ALA A 216 22.63 -3.62 -1.88
N GLY A 217 22.86 -4.87 -1.49
CA GLY A 217 23.10 -5.96 -2.44
C GLY A 217 21.92 -6.17 -3.39
N LYS A 218 22.20 -6.71 -4.59
CA LYS A 218 21.17 -6.95 -5.63
C LYS A 218 20.00 -7.80 -5.13
N ASP A 219 20.30 -8.74 -4.23
CA ASP A 219 19.36 -9.72 -3.69
C ASP A 219 18.65 -9.27 -2.40
N GLU A 220 19.02 -8.12 -1.81
CA GLU A 220 18.40 -7.63 -0.57
C GLU A 220 16.89 -7.39 -0.73
N LEU A 221 16.48 -6.66 -1.77
CA LEU A 221 15.06 -6.40 -2.02
C LEU A 221 14.27 -7.67 -2.36
N PRO A 222 14.72 -8.57 -3.26
CA PRO A 222 14.11 -9.89 -3.42
C PRO A 222 13.95 -10.65 -2.10
N ASN A 223 14.98 -10.67 -1.24
CA ASN A 223 14.93 -11.37 0.05
C ASN A 223 13.90 -10.76 1.00
N VAL A 224 13.82 -9.42 1.08
CA VAL A 224 12.83 -8.72 1.89
C VAL A 224 11.42 -8.94 1.36
N ILE A 225 11.21 -8.91 0.04
CA ILE A 225 9.91 -9.21 -0.59
C ILE A 225 9.48 -10.64 -0.28
N TRP A 226 10.38 -11.61 -0.43
CA TRP A 226 10.09 -13.00 -0.12
C TRP A 226 9.62 -13.16 1.33
N LYS A 227 10.40 -12.66 2.29
CA LYS A 227 10.10 -12.78 3.72
C LYS A 227 8.76 -12.16 4.11
N ASN A 228 8.38 -11.04 3.49
CA ASN A 228 7.20 -10.27 3.91
C ASN A 228 5.93 -10.58 3.13
N ILE A 229 6.04 -11.07 1.89
CA ILE A 229 4.90 -11.25 0.99
C ILE A 229 4.65 -12.74 0.72
N TYR A 230 5.71 -13.51 0.45
CA TYR A 230 5.59 -14.90 -0.02
C TYR A 230 5.77 -15.95 1.08
N SER A 231 6.62 -15.71 2.07
CA SER A 231 6.93 -16.68 3.11
C SER A 231 5.94 -16.63 4.27
N ASP A 232 5.37 -17.76 4.67
CA ASP A 232 4.46 -17.86 5.82
C ASP A 232 5.20 -17.90 7.16
N ASP A 233 6.35 -18.57 7.18
CA ASP A 233 7.17 -18.81 8.37
C ASP A 233 8.43 -17.95 8.42
N GLY A 234 8.77 -17.25 7.33
CA GLY A 234 10.03 -16.51 7.19
C GLY A 234 11.20 -17.38 6.73
N SER A 235 10.93 -18.60 6.26
CA SER A 235 11.91 -19.50 5.64
C SER A 235 12.72 -18.81 4.55
N SER A 236 13.93 -19.30 4.31
CA SER A 236 14.77 -18.84 3.20
C SER A 236 14.08 -19.06 1.85
N MET A 237 14.38 -18.18 0.89
CA MET A 237 13.81 -18.29 -0.45
C MET A 237 14.17 -19.65 -1.06
N PRO A 238 13.19 -20.45 -1.52
CA PRO A 238 13.46 -21.75 -2.11
C PRO A 238 14.16 -21.55 -3.45
N ASN A 239 15.07 -22.47 -3.79
CA ASN A 239 15.78 -22.49 -5.07
C ASN A 239 14.88 -22.85 -6.28
N GLY A 240 13.55 -22.91 -6.08
CA GLY A 240 12.58 -23.27 -7.10
C GLY A 240 12.32 -22.12 -8.08
N ALA A 241 12.43 -22.40 -9.38
CA ALA A 241 12.37 -21.40 -10.44
C ALA A 241 11.07 -20.54 -10.47
N PRO A 242 9.84 -21.07 -10.24
CA PRO A 242 8.63 -20.26 -10.37
C PRO A 242 8.48 -19.19 -9.28
N ALA A 243 8.67 -19.55 -8.01
CA ALA A 243 8.60 -18.62 -6.88
C ALA A 243 9.68 -17.53 -6.98
N LEU A 244 10.90 -17.93 -7.36
CA LEU A 244 12.01 -17.02 -7.57
C LEU A 244 11.71 -15.97 -8.67
N ARG A 245 11.11 -16.39 -9.80
CA ARG A 245 10.73 -15.46 -10.89
C ARG A 245 9.69 -14.44 -10.44
N ALA A 246 8.67 -14.87 -9.69
CA ALA A 246 7.63 -13.99 -9.16
C ALA A 246 8.20 -12.93 -8.20
N VAL A 247 9.03 -13.37 -7.25
CA VAL A 247 9.73 -12.48 -6.30
C VAL A 247 10.62 -11.48 -7.03
N GLN A 248 11.40 -11.94 -8.01
CA GLN A 248 12.27 -11.07 -8.79
C GLN A 248 11.47 -10.06 -9.63
N ALA A 249 10.34 -10.46 -10.20
CA ALA A 249 9.45 -9.56 -10.93
C ALA A 249 8.84 -8.50 -10.01
N MET A 250 8.40 -8.89 -8.81
CA MET A 250 7.91 -7.94 -7.82
C MET A 250 9.03 -6.99 -7.35
N ALA A 251 10.25 -7.47 -7.16
CA ALA A 251 11.39 -6.61 -6.85
C ALA A 251 11.69 -5.60 -7.96
N ARG A 252 11.58 -6.01 -9.23
CA ARG A 252 11.68 -5.10 -10.38
C ARG A 252 10.55 -4.09 -10.39
N TYR A 253 9.30 -4.52 -10.20
CA TYR A 253 8.14 -3.64 -10.06
C TYR A 253 8.38 -2.60 -8.95
N THR A 254 8.74 -3.03 -7.75
CA THR A 254 8.98 -2.15 -6.61
C THR A 254 10.07 -1.11 -6.89
N ARG A 255 11.23 -1.50 -7.42
CA ARG A 255 12.30 -0.54 -7.80
C ARG A 255 11.84 0.44 -8.87
N ARG A 256 11.09 -0.06 -9.85
CA ARG A 256 10.54 0.76 -10.92
C ARG A 256 9.52 1.75 -10.37
N GLU A 257 8.58 1.33 -9.52
CA GLU A 257 7.59 2.23 -8.91
C GLU A 257 8.25 3.30 -8.05
N VAL A 258 9.30 2.98 -7.28
CA VAL A 258 10.08 4.00 -6.54
C VAL A 258 10.67 5.04 -7.49
N SER A 259 11.25 4.59 -8.60
CA SER A 259 11.83 5.48 -9.61
C SER A 259 10.76 6.27 -10.38
N CYS A 260 9.60 5.69 -10.63
CA CYS A 260 8.50 6.36 -11.33
C CYS A 260 7.83 7.41 -10.42
N LEU A 261 7.65 7.09 -9.14
CA LEU A 261 7.14 8.02 -8.13
C LEU A 261 8.10 9.19 -7.90
N SER A 262 9.41 8.97 -7.86
CA SER A 262 10.38 10.08 -7.73
C SER A 262 10.38 11.02 -8.95
N LEU A 263 10.09 10.49 -10.15
CA LEU A 263 9.88 11.28 -11.37
C LEU A 263 8.50 11.94 -11.45
N THR A 264 7.58 11.59 -10.55
CA THR A 264 6.22 12.16 -10.51
C THR A 264 6.25 13.47 -9.76
N ASP A 265 5.65 14.50 -10.36
CA ASP A 265 5.65 15.85 -9.81
C ASP A 265 4.90 15.94 -8.46
N LYS A 266 5.30 16.91 -7.64
CA LYS A 266 4.72 17.15 -6.32
C LYS A 266 3.20 17.28 -6.39
N ASP A 267 2.67 18.04 -7.35
CA ASP A 267 1.24 18.35 -7.44
C ASP A 267 0.42 17.09 -7.71
N ALA A 268 0.88 16.22 -8.62
CA ALA A 268 0.27 14.93 -8.90
C ALA A 268 0.28 14.01 -7.67
N ILE A 269 1.41 13.91 -6.94
CA ILE A 269 1.49 13.14 -5.70
C ILE A 269 0.56 13.71 -4.62
N PHE A 270 0.55 15.03 -4.44
CA PHE A 270 -0.19 15.69 -3.36
C PHE A 270 -1.70 15.69 -3.58
N SER A 271 -2.14 15.72 -4.84
CA SER A 271 -3.56 15.61 -5.21
C SER A 271 -4.03 14.17 -5.36
N GLY A 272 -3.12 13.19 -5.39
CA GLY A 272 -3.44 11.80 -5.70
C GLY A 272 -3.78 11.57 -7.18
N ASN A 273 -3.37 12.49 -8.07
CA ASN A 273 -3.53 12.38 -9.52
C ASN A 273 -2.39 11.60 -10.16
N PHE A 274 -2.16 10.39 -9.65
CA PHE A 274 -1.23 9.42 -10.20
C PHE A 274 -1.87 8.02 -10.17
N MET A 275 -1.32 7.08 -10.94
CA MET A 275 -1.69 5.67 -10.88
C MET A 275 -0.43 4.83 -10.84
N PHE A 276 -0.42 3.78 -10.00
CA PHE A 276 0.61 2.75 -10.07
C PHE A 276 0.63 2.09 -11.44
N THR A 277 1.76 1.52 -11.83
CA THR A 277 1.89 0.83 -13.11
C THR A 277 0.82 -0.25 -13.25
N SER A 278 0.06 -0.19 -14.34
CA SER A 278 -0.99 -1.16 -14.62
C SER A 278 -0.40 -2.56 -14.82
N LEU A 279 -1.03 -3.54 -14.18
CA LEU A 279 -0.68 -4.95 -14.26
C LEU A 279 -1.65 -5.74 -15.14
N GLU A 280 -2.65 -5.06 -15.72
CA GLU A 280 -3.59 -5.67 -16.64
C GLU A 280 -2.84 -6.02 -17.93
N THR A 281 -2.71 -7.32 -18.20
CA THR A 281 -2.26 -7.78 -19.51
C THR A 281 -3.37 -7.46 -20.50
N GLY A 282 -3.11 -6.52 -21.41
CA GLY A 282 -4.13 -6.03 -22.34
C GLY A 282 -4.80 -7.19 -23.07
N LYS A 283 -6.14 -7.26 -23.02
CA LYS A 283 -6.88 -7.94 -24.08
C LYS A 283 -6.42 -7.33 -25.41
N PRO A 284 -6.04 -8.12 -26.43
CA PRO A 284 -5.80 -7.54 -27.74
C PRO A 284 -7.11 -6.85 -28.15
N SER A 285 -7.03 -5.54 -28.43
CA SER A 285 -8.13 -4.84 -29.06
C SER A 285 -8.41 -5.59 -30.37
N THR A 286 -9.60 -6.19 -30.44
CA THR A 286 -10.16 -6.68 -31.70
C THR A 286 -10.15 -5.48 -32.64
N LYS A 287 -9.22 -5.47 -33.60
CA LYS A 287 -9.24 -4.51 -34.68
C LYS A 287 -10.59 -4.66 -35.37
N ASP A 288 -11.34 -3.56 -35.43
CA ASP A 288 -12.43 -3.38 -36.37
C ASP A 288 -11.92 -3.77 -37.76
N GLY A 289 -12.50 -4.85 -38.28
CA GLY A 289 -12.41 -5.21 -39.68
C GLY A 289 -13.24 -4.21 -40.46
N ARG A 290 -12.55 -3.33 -41.18
CA ARG A 290 -13.10 -2.60 -42.32
C ARG A 290 -13.19 -3.54 -43.52
#